data_AF-A0A1S9N0I7-F1
#
_entry.id   AF-A0A1S9N0I7-F1
#
_cell.length_a   1.000
_cell.length_b   1.000
_cell.length_c   1.000
_cell.angle_alpha   90.00
_cell.angle_beta   90.00
_cell.angle_gamma   90.00
#
_symmetry.space_group_name_H-M   'P 1'
#
loop_
_entity.id
_entity.type
_entity.pdbx_description
1 polymer ?
#
loop_
_entity_poly.entity_id
_entity_poly.type
_entity_poly.pdbx_seq_one_letter_code
_entity_poly.pdbx_strand_id
1 'polypeptide(L)'
;MKRYVILIFIFLLILSTTISQIAYGQVGKTLSQGIYSARDANLKIGSPITTKIDSPNSRVIIIVIDSDQQVQELIRLGPQSPQHTIKPLDYGSSIIIFGTSPVTFT
;
A
#
# COMPACT_ATOMS: atom_id res chain seq x y z
N MET A 1 -13.26 47.88 -16.50
CA MET A 1 -12.30 47.28 -15.55
C MET A 1 -12.95 46.24 -14.61
N LYS A 2 -14.08 46.54 -13.95
CA LYS A 2 -14.75 45.60 -13.01
C LYS A 2 -15.11 44.22 -13.59
N ARG A 3 -15.50 44.15 -14.88
CA ARG A 3 -15.87 42.89 -15.57
C ARG A 3 -14.69 41.92 -15.76
N TYR A 4 -13.49 42.45 -15.98
CA TYR A 4 -12.28 41.64 -16.17
C TYR A 4 -11.77 41.06 -14.84
N VAL A 5 -11.93 41.81 -13.75
CA VAL A 5 -11.59 41.33 -12.39
C VAL A 5 -12.43 40.13 -12.00
N ILE A 6 -13.74 40.14 -12.34
CA ILE A 6 -14.64 39.02 -12.07
C ILE A 6 -14.23 37.76 -12.85
N LEU A 7 -13.86 37.91 -14.13
CA LEU A 7 -13.41 36.78 -14.95
C LEU A 7 -12.11 36.16 -14.43
N ILE A 8 -11.16 36.98 -13.99
CA ILE A 8 -9.90 36.51 -13.38
C ILE A 8 -10.19 35.77 -12.08
N PHE A 9 -11.15 36.26 -11.27
CA PHE A 9 -11.51 35.62 -10.01
C PHE A 9 -12.18 34.25 -10.21
N ILE A 10 -13.06 34.14 -11.21
CA ILE A 10 -13.69 32.87 -11.59
C ILE A 10 -12.64 31.88 -12.11
N PHE A 11 -11.69 32.34 -12.92
CA PHE A 11 -10.59 31.51 -13.42
C PHE A 11 -9.70 30.97 -12.27
N LEU A 12 -9.36 31.82 -11.29
CA LEU A 12 -8.61 31.43 -10.09
C LEU A 12 -9.37 30.43 -9.21
N LEU A 13 -10.70 30.57 -9.09
CA LEU A 13 -11.54 29.64 -8.34
C LEU A 13 -11.59 28.25 -8.99
N ILE A 14 -11.60 28.19 -10.32
CA ILE A 14 -11.57 26.92 -11.07
C ILE A 14 -10.17 26.27 -10.94
N LEU A 15 -9.10 27.07 -10.87
CA LEU A 15 -7.75 26.55 -10.67
C LEU A 15 -7.52 25.97 -9.26
N SER A 16 -8.18 26.49 -8.23
CA SER A 16 -8.00 25.98 -6.86
C SER A 16 -8.71 24.64 -6.62
N THR A 17 -9.80 24.36 -7.34
CA THR A 17 -10.51 23.07 -7.25
C THR A 17 -9.76 21.93 -7.95
N THR A 18 -8.93 22.22 -8.95
CA THR A 18 -8.13 21.19 -9.64
C THR A 18 -6.87 20.78 -8.87
N ILE A 19 -6.38 21.61 -7.96
CA ILE A 19 -5.16 21.32 -7.16
C ILE A 19 -5.46 20.42 -5.95
N SER A 20 -6.73 20.31 -5.54
CA SER A 20 -7.12 19.53 -4.35
C SER A 20 -7.26 18.01 -4.59
N GLN A 21 -6.88 17.51 -5.77
CA GLN A 21 -6.96 16.08 -6.11
C GLN A 21 -5.59 15.38 -6.23
N ILE A 22 -4.54 15.92 -5.61
CA ILE A 22 -3.44 15.06 -5.18
C ILE A 22 -3.97 14.31 -3.96
N ALA A 23 -4.73 13.24 -4.23
CA ALA A 23 -5.00 12.24 -3.23
C ALA A 23 -3.66 11.90 -2.60
N TYR A 24 -3.52 12.09 -1.30
CA TYR A 24 -2.57 11.35 -0.49
C TYR A 24 -3.01 9.87 -0.56
N GLY A 25 -2.89 9.27 -1.74
CA GLY A 25 -3.02 7.85 -1.92
C GLY A 25 -1.99 7.24 -0.99
N GLN A 26 -2.44 6.35 -0.11
CA GLN A 26 -1.59 5.53 0.73
C GLN A 26 -0.42 5.06 -0.14
N VAL A 27 0.75 5.66 0.05
CA VAL A 27 1.94 5.27 -0.71
C VAL A 27 2.24 3.87 -0.22
N GLY A 28 1.89 2.89 -1.06
CA GLY A 28 2.07 1.50 -0.72
C GLY A 28 3.49 1.26 -0.24
N LYS A 29 3.64 0.54 0.88
CA LYS A 29 4.94 0.20 1.42
C LYS A 29 5.50 -0.96 0.63
N THR A 30 6.63 -0.75 -0.02
CA THR A 30 7.33 -1.81 -0.74
C THR A 30 8.41 -2.41 0.13
N LEU A 31 8.32 -3.72 0.38
CA LEU A 31 9.26 -4.48 1.20
C LEU A 31 9.97 -5.53 0.33
N SER A 32 11.27 -5.72 0.58
CA SER A 32 12.09 -6.73 -0.09
C SER A 32 11.98 -8.08 0.61
N GLN A 33 12.77 -9.07 0.18
CA GLN A 33 12.93 -10.31 0.94
C GLN A 33 13.45 -10.03 2.36
N GLY A 34 12.84 -10.63 3.38
CA GLY A 34 13.26 -10.45 4.77
C GLY A 34 12.17 -10.77 5.79
N ILE A 35 12.47 -10.49 7.05
CA ILE A 35 11.54 -10.59 8.18
C ILE A 35 11.30 -9.18 8.71
N TYR A 36 10.04 -8.79 8.80
CA TYR A 36 9.63 -7.44 9.17
C TYR A 36 8.59 -7.48 10.28
N SER A 37 8.77 -6.66 11.31
CA SER A 37 7.68 -6.31 12.21
C SER A 37 6.71 -5.37 11.47
N ALA A 38 5.40 -5.62 11.57
CA ALA A 38 4.39 -4.77 10.96
C ALA A 38 4.48 -3.33 11.48
N ARG A 39 4.84 -3.16 12.76
CA ARG A 39 5.09 -1.85 13.39
C ARG A 39 6.31 -1.15 12.78
N ASP A 40 7.44 -1.84 12.67
CA ASP A 40 8.70 -1.23 12.25
C ASP A 40 8.71 -0.92 10.75
N ALA A 41 8.03 -1.75 9.96
CA ALA A 41 7.77 -1.50 8.55
C ALA A 41 6.67 -0.44 8.31
N ASN A 42 6.05 0.07 9.39
CA ASN A 42 4.97 1.05 9.37
C ASN A 42 3.84 0.63 8.41
N LEU A 43 3.43 -0.63 8.54
CA LEU A 43 2.29 -1.19 7.83
C LEU A 43 0.99 -0.82 8.55
N LYS A 44 -0.09 -0.79 7.78
CA LYS A 44 -1.40 -0.39 8.30
C LYS A 44 -1.94 -1.45 9.26
N ILE A 45 -2.31 -1.04 10.47
CA ILE A 45 -2.78 -1.95 11.53
C ILE A 45 -4.29 -1.89 11.64
N GLY A 46 -4.94 -3.01 11.97
CA GLY A 46 -6.38 -3.07 12.29
C GLY A 46 -7.32 -2.94 11.08
N SER A 47 -6.81 -2.87 9.85
CA SER A 47 -7.62 -2.94 8.63
C SER A 47 -7.00 -3.89 7.61
N PRO A 48 -7.79 -4.51 6.72
CA PRO A 48 -7.25 -5.31 5.63
C PRO A 48 -6.29 -4.48 4.75
N ILE A 49 -5.25 -5.14 4.25
CA ILE A 49 -4.21 -4.57 3.40
C ILE A 49 -4.17 -5.41 2.12
N THR A 50 -3.91 -4.80 0.97
CA THR A 50 -3.66 -5.56 -0.26
C THR A 50 -2.17 -5.70 -0.53
N THR A 51 -1.78 -6.87 -1.04
CA THR A 51 -0.41 -7.20 -1.40
C THR A 51 -0.31 -7.53 -2.88
N LYS A 52 0.76 -7.06 -3.52
CA LYS A 52 1.03 -7.36 -4.92
C LYS A 52 2.52 -7.39 -5.23
N ILE A 53 2.86 -8.06 -6.32
CA ILE A 53 4.16 -7.94 -6.97
C ILE A 53 3.98 -7.34 -8.36
N ASP A 54 4.86 -6.42 -8.74
CA ASP A 54 4.83 -5.78 -10.07
C ASP A 54 5.81 -6.46 -11.05
N SER A 55 6.31 -7.66 -10.72
CA SER A 55 7.26 -8.40 -11.54
C SER A 55 6.57 -9.48 -12.39
N PRO A 56 6.81 -9.50 -13.73
CA PRO A 56 6.14 -10.42 -14.64
C PRO A 56 6.64 -11.87 -14.56
N ASN A 57 7.79 -12.14 -13.92
CA ASN A 57 8.40 -13.48 -13.89
C ASN A 57 8.74 -13.96 -12.47
N SER A 58 8.46 -13.15 -11.44
CA SER A 58 8.84 -13.48 -10.07
C SER A 58 7.72 -14.19 -9.33
N ARG A 59 8.12 -14.93 -8.29
CA ARG A 59 7.22 -15.54 -7.33
C ARG A 59 7.68 -15.14 -5.93
N VAL A 60 6.72 -14.84 -5.07
CA VAL A 60 6.98 -14.47 -3.68
C VAL A 60 6.03 -15.23 -2.77
N ILE A 61 6.55 -15.71 -1.66
CA ILE A 61 5.78 -16.27 -0.56
C ILE A 61 5.77 -15.25 0.57
N ILE A 62 4.59 -14.94 1.07
CA ILE A 62 4.39 -14.08 2.23
C ILE A 62 3.82 -14.96 3.34
N ILE A 63 4.42 -14.91 4.51
CA ILE A 63 3.92 -15.57 5.72
C ILE A 63 3.64 -14.48 6.73
N VAL A 64 2.42 -14.48 7.28
CA VAL A 64 2.01 -13.58 8.35
C VAL A 64 1.95 -14.38 9.65
N ILE A 65 2.70 -13.93 10.63
CA ILE A 65 2.72 -14.48 11.99
C ILE A 65 2.08 -13.44 12.90
N ASP A 66 1.09 -13.83 13.69
CA ASP A 66 0.42 -12.94 14.63
C ASP A 66 1.24 -12.73 15.92
N SER A 67 0.72 -11.88 16.81
CA SER A 67 1.34 -11.59 18.10
C SER A 67 1.46 -12.80 19.04
N ASP A 68 0.65 -13.85 18.84
CA ASP A 68 0.68 -15.11 19.59
C ASP A 68 1.60 -16.17 18.95
N GLN A 69 2.45 -15.74 18.02
CA GLN A 69 3.40 -16.58 17.28
C GLN A 69 2.73 -17.66 16.42
N GLN A 70 1.45 -17.48 16.06
CA GLN A 70 0.74 -18.39 15.18
C GLN A 70 0.84 -17.91 13.73
N VAL A 71 0.94 -18.86 12.80
CA VAL A 71 0.85 -18.55 11.38
C VAL A 71 -0.61 -18.21 11.07
N GLN A 72 -0.86 -16.94 10.82
CA GLN A 72 -2.20 -16.43 10.51
C GLN A 72 -2.56 -16.65 9.04
N GLU A 73 -1.58 -16.49 8.15
CA GLU A 73 -1.78 -16.57 6.71
C GLU A 73 -0.49 -16.91 5.95
N LEU A 74 -0.62 -17.68 4.86
CA LEU A 74 0.45 -17.97 3.91
C LEU A 74 -0.05 -17.72 2.50
N ILE A 75 0.59 -16.77 1.82
CA ILE A 75 0.17 -16.27 0.52
C ILE A 75 1.27 -16.53 -0.49
N ARG A 76 0.88 -16.97 -1.68
CA ARG A 76 1.79 -17.14 -2.82
C ARG A 76 1.39 -16.15 -3.90
N LEU A 77 2.24 -15.15 -4.14
CA LEU A 77 2.11 -14.22 -5.25
C LEU A 77 2.94 -14.72 -6.43
N GLY A 78 2.30 -14.84 -7.59
CA GLY A 78 2.91 -15.34 -8.81
C GLY A 78 3.01 -14.27 -9.90
N PRO A 79 3.60 -14.60 -11.05
CA PRO A 79 3.61 -13.76 -12.24
C PRO A 79 2.22 -13.18 -12.53
N GLN A 80 2.12 -11.85 -12.62
CA GLN A 80 0.86 -11.16 -12.94
C GLN A 80 -0.30 -11.53 -11.99
N SER A 81 -0.02 -11.96 -10.75
CA SER A 81 -1.07 -12.32 -9.82
C SER A 81 -1.93 -11.10 -9.47
N PRO A 82 -3.26 -11.25 -9.37
CA PRO A 82 -4.11 -10.18 -8.87
C PRO A 82 -3.69 -9.80 -7.44
N GLN A 83 -4.03 -8.58 -7.03
CA GLN A 83 -3.78 -8.15 -5.66
C GLN A 83 -4.46 -9.11 -4.68
N HIS A 84 -3.77 -9.44 -3.60
CA HIS A 84 -4.29 -10.33 -2.56
C HIS A 84 -4.53 -9.56 -1.27
N THR A 85 -5.77 -9.58 -0.79
CA THR A 85 -6.14 -8.95 0.48
C THR A 85 -5.75 -9.87 1.63
N ILE A 86 -4.90 -9.38 2.52
CA ILE A 86 -4.50 -10.09 3.73
C ILE A 86 -5.38 -9.64 4.90
N LYS A 87 -5.51 -10.50 5.90
CA LYS A 87 -6.22 -10.17 7.14
C LYS A 87 -5.61 -8.93 7.82
N PRO A 88 -6.41 -8.19 8.61
CA PRO A 88 -5.89 -7.09 9.42
C PRO A 88 -4.71 -7.54 10.28
N LEU A 89 -3.60 -6.81 10.17
CA LEU A 89 -2.42 -7.01 11.00
C LEU A 89 -2.64 -6.37 12.38
N ASP A 90 -1.96 -6.90 13.38
CA ASP A 90 -1.79 -6.28 14.70
C ASP A 90 -0.38 -5.69 14.84
N TYR A 91 -0.13 -4.95 15.94
CA TYR A 91 1.18 -4.34 16.18
C TYR A 91 2.31 -5.32 16.49
N GLY A 92 1.99 -6.56 16.88
CA GLY A 92 2.97 -7.62 17.15
C GLY A 92 3.21 -8.53 15.95
N SER A 93 2.47 -8.33 14.86
CA SER A 93 2.50 -9.17 13.68
C SER A 93 3.84 -9.07 12.99
N SER A 94 4.35 -10.22 12.56
CA SER A 94 5.57 -10.32 11.78
C SER A 94 5.25 -10.82 10.38
N ILE A 95 5.89 -10.23 9.38
CA ILE A 95 5.77 -10.59 7.98
C ILE A 95 7.09 -11.15 7.50
N ILE A 96 7.05 -12.36 6.96
CA ILE A 96 8.19 -12.99 6.31
C ILE A 96 7.92 -12.97 4.81
N ILE A 97 8.84 -12.36 4.06
CA ILE A 97 8.80 -12.29 2.61
C ILE A 97 9.94 -13.14 2.07
N PHE A 98 9.61 -14.12 1.23
CA PHE A 98 10.58 -14.99 0.57
C PHE A 98 10.40 -14.94 -0.95
N GLY A 99 11.40 -14.46 -1.67
CA GLY A 99 11.35 -14.35 -3.14
C GLY A 99 12.21 -13.21 -3.68
N THR A 100 12.33 -13.15 -5.00
CA THR A 100 13.26 -12.25 -5.70
C THR A 100 12.66 -10.89 -6.07
N SER A 101 11.36 -10.70 -5.89
CA SER A 101 10.67 -9.44 -6.18
C SER A 101 10.22 -8.77 -4.89
N PRO A 102 10.36 -7.43 -4.79
CA PRO A 102 9.70 -6.68 -3.74
C PRO A 102 8.18 -6.84 -3.81
N VAL A 103 7.52 -6.74 -2.65
CA VAL A 103 6.07 -6.78 -2.48
C VAL A 103 5.59 -5.42 -2.04
N THR A 104 4.54 -4.90 -2.68
CA THR A 104 3.89 -3.65 -2.31
C THR A 104 2.65 -3.93 -1.47
N PHE A 105 2.56 -3.30 -0.31
CA PHE A 105 1.47 -3.36 0.66
C PHE A 105 0.69 -2.03 0.64
N THR A 106 -0.63 -2.07 0.41
CA THR A 106 -1.50 -0.87 0.31
C THR A 106 -2.74 -0.94 1.19
#